data_AF-A0A6L2PQ30-F1
#
_entry.id   AF-A0A6L2PQ30-F1
#
_cell.length_a   1.000
_cell.length_b   1.000
_cell.length_c   1.000
_cell.angle_alpha   90.00
_cell.angle_beta   90.00
_cell.angle_gamma   90.00
#
_symmetry.space_group_name_H-M   'P 1'
#
loop_
_entity.id
_entity.type
_entity.pdbx_description
1 polymer ?
#
loop_
_entity_poly.entity_id
_entity_poly.type
_entity_poly.pdbx_seq_one_letter_code
_entity_poly.pdbx_strand_id
1 'polypeptide(L)'
;MPLTVAARDVYYDIHSNTIGELMKPNLVIYLDVPVPVIQKRIKERNFPHEANSKVFTQQYLSDMEYFYKQRYLKDIGTHAELLIYDWSNYGDVEVVVEDIERIDFDSFDKYDPKMKDWRLPNEWAWNTARIRYTSEKADLMNFFLIPRFDVPELVLDGYDAYTLRKTWQNAPGMKYDKDFNADMGDTNLLFKTKDAHYRSTVT
;
A
#
# COMPACT_ATOMS: atom_id res chain seq x y z
N MET A 1 19.98 5.42 -13.31
CA MET A 1 19.31 6.35 -14.23
C MET A 1 18.45 7.26 -13.36
N PRO A 2 18.52 8.59 -13.48
CA PRO A 2 17.59 9.47 -12.76
C PRO A 2 16.17 9.22 -13.28
N LEU A 3 15.18 9.27 -12.37
CA LEU A 3 13.78 9.05 -12.73
C LEU A 3 13.34 10.10 -13.77
N THR A 4 12.81 9.68 -14.91
CA THR A 4 12.38 10.64 -15.93
C THR A 4 11.12 11.38 -15.49
N VAL A 5 10.91 12.58 -16.05
CA VAL A 5 9.65 13.34 -15.83
C VAL A 5 8.45 12.49 -16.27
N ALA A 6 8.58 11.75 -17.36
CA ALA A 6 7.54 10.87 -17.87
C ALA A 6 7.19 9.73 -16.88
N ALA A 7 8.17 9.11 -16.23
CA ALA A 7 7.91 8.09 -15.19
C ALA A 7 7.18 8.68 -13.97
N ARG A 8 7.49 9.93 -13.60
CA ARG A 8 6.77 10.64 -12.54
C ARG A 8 5.31 10.93 -12.96
N ASP A 9 5.07 11.26 -14.22
CA ASP A 9 3.71 11.49 -14.71
C ASP A 9 2.89 10.20 -14.69
N VAL A 10 3.48 9.06 -15.05
CA VAL A 10 2.83 7.74 -14.92
C VAL A 10 2.41 7.46 -13.47
N TYR A 11 3.26 7.78 -12.49
CA TYR A 11 2.88 7.64 -11.08
C TYR A 11 1.63 8.45 -10.72
N TYR A 12 1.54 9.71 -11.18
CA TYR A 12 0.37 10.54 -10.89
C TYR A 12 -0.89 10.06 -11.59
N ASP A 13 -0.79 9.54 -12.81
CA ASP A 13 -1.92 8.93 -13.51
C ASP A 13 -2.44 7.72 -12.71
N ILE A 14 -1.56 6.80 -12.34
CA ILE A 14 -1.92 5.63 -11.53
C ILE A 14 -2.52 6.06 -10.20
N HIS A 15 -1.88 7.01 -9.51
CA HIS A 15 -2.37 7.53 -8.24
C HIS A 15 -3.78 8.12 -8.40
N SER A 16 -4.02 8.95 -9.42
CA SER A 16 -5.32 9.57 -9.66
C SER A 16 -6.43 8.55 -9.94
N ASN A 17 -6.09 7.44 -10.62
CA ASN A 17 -7.03 6.38 -10.97
C ASN A 17 -7.34 5.44 -9.79
N THR A 18 -6.39 5.29 -8.87
CA THR A 18 -6.47 4.26 -7.80
C THR A 18 -6.85 4.84 -6.44
N ILE A 19 -6.41 6.06 -6.11
CA ILE A 19 -6.54 6.59 -4.75
C ILE A 19 -7.98 6.76 -4.28
N GLY A 20 -8.92 7.01 -5.21
CA GLY A 20 -10.35 7.13 -4.90
C GLY A 20 -11.04 5.81 -4.60
N GLU A 21 -10.43 4.68 -4.97
CA GLU A 21 -10.95 3.33 -4.72
C GLU A 21 -10.52 2.79 -3.35
N LEU A 22 -9.60 3.46 -2.67
CA LEU A 22 -9.05 3.05 -1.39
C LEU A 22 -9.59 3.95 -0.28
N MET A 23 -10.12 3.33 0.78
CA MET A 23 -10.47 4.02 2.02
C MET A 23 -9.20 4.56 2.69
N LYS A 24 -9.13 5.87 2.91
CA LYS A 24 -8.04 6.51 3.65
C LYS A 24 -8.04 6.06 5.11
N PRO A 25 -6.90 6.02 5.81
CA PRO A 25 -6.84 5.57 7.21
C PRO A 25 -7.66 6.46 8.16
N ASN A 26 -8.11 5.87 9.27
CA ASN A 26 -8.73 6.59 10.39
C ASN A 26 -7.70 7.39 11.19
N LEU A 27 -6.55 6.78 11.46
CA LEU A 27 -5.51 7.32 12.31
C LEU A 27 -4.16 7.25 11.59
N VAL A 28 -3.40 8.33 11.66
CA VAL A 28 -2.02 8.39 11.22
C VAL A 28 -1.14 8.75 12.41
N ILE A 29 -0.12 7.92 12.64
CA ILE A 29 0.90 8.15 13.67
C ILE A 29 2.18 8.54 12.95
N TYR A 30 2.63 9.77 13.16
CA TYR A 30 3.87 10.30 12.59
C TYR A 30 4.97 10.34 13.66
N LEU A 31 6.05 9.62 13.40
CA LEU A 31 7.23 9.58 14.25
C LEU A 31 8.26 10.57 13.74
N ASP A 32 8.37 11.72 14.40
CA ASP A 32 9.28 12.78 13.99
C ASP A 32 10.70 12.47 14.46
N VAL A 33 11.66 12.40 13.53
CA VAL A 33 13.06 12.16 13.82
C VAL A 33 13.91 13.10 12.97
N PRO A 34 14.81 13.89 13.57
CA PRO A 34 15.72 14.75 12.83
C PRO A 34 16.65 13.94 11.91
N VAL A 35 16.88 14.43 10.69
CA VAL A 35 17.75 13.78 9.69
C VAL A 35 19.14 13.37 10.23
N PRO A 36 19.85 14.17 11.04
CA PRO A 36 21.15 13.76 11.58
C PRO A 36 21.08 12.48 12.43
N VAL A 37 19.98 12.33 13.19
CA VAL A 37 19.73 11.13 14.01
C VAL A 37 19.41 9.94 13.12
N ILE A 38 18.60 10.13 12.06
CA ILE A 38 18.30 9.07 11.07
C ILE A 38 19.59 8.56 10.43
N GLN A 39 20.47 9.44 9.97
CA GLN A 39 21.74 9.04 9.35
C GLN A 39 22.64 8.26 10.29
N LYS A 40 22.71 8.67 11.56
CA LYS A 40 23.44 7.93 12.58
C LYS A 40 22.86 6.52 12.76
N ARG A 41 21.54 6.40 12.87
CA ARG A 41 20.83 5.10 13.01
C ARG A 41 21.01 4.18 11.79
N ILE A 42 20.99 4.72 10.57
CA ILE A 42 21.25 3.95 9.34
C ILE A 42 22.66 3.35 9.37
N LYS A 43 23.66 4.14 9.78
CA LYS A 43 25.05 3.68 9.92
C LYS A 43 25.20 2.62 11.02
N GLU A 44 24.53 2.80 12.15
CA GLU A 44 24.54 1.86 13.27
C GLU A 44 23.89 0.51 12.90
N ARG A 45 22.78 0.52 12.14
CA ARG A 45 22.12 -0.68 11.64
C ARG A 45 22.98 -1.48 10.65
N ASN A 46 23.84 -0.78 9.92
CA ASN A 46 24.87 -1.33 9.03
C ASN A 46 24.34 -2.35 8.00
N PHE A 47 23.16 -2.10 7.43
CA PHE A 47 22.70 -2.90 6.30
C PHE A 47 23.48 -2.53 5.03
N PRO A 48 24.08 -3.51 4.31
CA PRO A 48 25.00 -3.22 3.21
C PRO A 48 24.41 -2.35 2.09
N HIS A 49 23.11 -2.49 1.83
CA HIS A 49 22.39 -1.76 0.79
C HIS A 49 21.89 -0.37 1.25
N GLU A 50 21.78 -0.13 2.57
CA GLU A 50 21.43 1.19 3.10
C GLU A 50 22.67 2.04 3.36
N ALA A 51 23.69 1.47 4.04
CA ALA A 51 24.90 2.18 4.44
C ALA A 51 25.74 2.66 3.24
N ASN A 52 25.76 1.88 2.15
CA ASN A 52 26.46 2.23 0.91
C ASN A 52 25.53 2.86 -0.15
N SER A 53 24.28 3.16 0.21
CA SER A 53 23.30 3.69 -0.73
C SER A 53 23.71 5.08 -1.22
N LYS A 54 23.61 5.30 -2.53
CA LYS A 54 23.73 6.64 -3.13
C LYS A 54 22.48 7.51 -2.90
N VAL A 55 21.39 6.93 -2.38
CA VAL A 55 20.08 7.59 -2.25
C VAL A 55 19.91 8.27 -0.89
N PHE A 56 20.38 7.66 0.20
CA PHE A 56 20.22 8.18 1.57
C PHE A 56 21.18 9.33 1.91
N THR A 57 21.23 10.31 1.02
CA THR A 57 21.95 11.57 1.22
C THR A 57 21.19 12.46 2.22
N GLN A 58 21.90 13.40 2.84
CA GLN A 58 21.29 14.42 3.71
C GLN A 58 20.15 15.15 3.01
N GLN A 59 20.39 15.57 1.75
CA GLN A 59 19.42 16.31 0.96
C GLN A 59 18.13 15.51 0.75
N TYR A 60 18.27 14.25 0.32
CA TYR A 60 17.11 13.38 0.07
C TYR A 60 16.25 13.18 1.33
N LEU A 61 16.88 12.93 2.47
CA LEU A 61 16.17 12.74 3.74
C LEU A 61 15.50 14.04 4.22
N SER A 62 16.17 15.20 4.05
CA SER A 62 15.57 16.51 4.35
C SER A 62 14.38 16.82 3.44
N ASP A 63 14.48 16.52 2.15
CA ASP A 63 13.39 16.71 1.20
C ASP A 63 12.20 15.80 1.55
N MET A 64 12.46 14.55 1.92
CA MET A 64 11.44 13.62 2.38
C MET A 64 10.72 14.14 3.63
N GLU A 65 11.46 14.57 4.66
CA GLU A 65 10.90 15.18 5.87
C GLU A 65 10.01 16.40 5.53
N TYR A 66 10.51 17.27 4.65
CA TYR A 66 9.78 18.45 4.19
C TYR A 66 8.46 18.06 3.50
N PHE A 67 8.48 17.13 2.55
CA PHE A 67 7.27 16.72 1.82
C PHE A 67 6.26 16.02 2.74
N TYR A 68 6.71 15.20 3.69
CA TYR A 68 5.83 14.61 4.69
C TYR A 68 5.14 15.70 5.52
N LYS A 69 5.91 16.59 6.16
CA LYS A 69 5.37 17.62 7.05
C LYS A 69 4.49 18.64 6.32
N GLN A 70 4.94 19.13 5.17
CA GLN A 70 4.29 20.26 4.50
C GLN A 70 3.14 19.85 3.57
N ARG A 71 3.20 18.64 2.99
CA ARG A 71 2.17 18.16 2.05
C ARG A 71 1.32 17.08 2.66
N TYR A 72 1.92 15.94 3.02
CA TYR A 72 1.16 14.76 3.40
C TYR A 72 0.41 14.95 4.72
N LEU A 73 1.10 15.35 5.80
CA LEU A 73 0.48 15.51 7.13
C LEU A 73 -0.62 16.57 7.13
N LYS A 74 -0.41 17.65 6.37
CA LYS A 74 -1.41 18.71 6.20
C LYS A 74 -2.66 18.23 5.47
N ASP A 75 -2.51 17.44 4.41
CA ASP A 75 -3.63 16.91 3.64
C ASP A 75 -4.37 15.81 4.41
N ILE A 76 -3.63 14.82 4.94
CA ILE A 76 -4.22 13.68 5.64
C ILE A 76 -4.88 14.08 6.95
N GLY A 77 -4.38 15.12 7.63
CA GLY A 77 -5.00 15.65 8.86
C GLY A 77 -6.40 16.24 8.65
N THR A 78 -6.82 16.49 7.40
CA THR A 78 -8.22 16.85 7.08
C THR A 78 -9.16 15.64 7.12
N HIS A 79 -8.63 14.44 6.96
CA HIS A 79 -9.39 13.19 6.90
C HIS A 79 -9.18 12.28 8.12
N ALA A 80 -7.93 12.05 8.51
CA ALA A 80 -7.56 11.15 9.60
C ALA A 80 -7.30 11.94 10.89
N GLU A 81 -7.43 11.27 12.03
CA GLU A 81 -6.79 11.72 13.25
C GLU A 81 -5.26 11.60 13.13
N LEU A 82 -4.55 12.56 13.71
CA LEU A 82 -3.11 12.67 13.55
C LEU A 82 -2.44 12.78 14.91
N LEU A 83 -1.59 11.80 15.22
CA LEU A 83 -0.72 11.80 16.39
C LEU A 83 0.73 12.00 15.94
N ILE A 84 1.42 12.96 16.54
CA ILE A 84 2.81 13.30 16.20
C ILE A 84 3.66 13.14 17.46
N TYR A 85 4.69 12.30 17.37
CA TYR A 85 5.60 12.03 18.48
C TYR A 85 7.03 12.39 18.09
N ASP A 86 7.76 13.04 18.99
CA ASP A 86 9.22 13.10 18.88
C ASP A 86 9.79 11.70 19.17
N TRP A 87 10.41 11.10 18.15
CA TRP A 87 11.00 9.77 18.21
C TRP A 87 12.53 9.80 18.15
N SER A 88 13.14 10.95 18.47
CA SER A 88 14.59 11.16 18.48
C SER A 88 15.33 10.24 19.45
N ASN A 89 14.72 9.89 20.59
CA ASN A 89 15.31 9.02 21.61
C ASN A 89 14.58 7.68 21.80
N TYR A 90 13.71 7.31 20.84
CA TYR A 90 12.67 6.29 21.01
C TYR A 90 11.65 6.71 22.09
N GLY A 91 10.37 6.65 21.75
CA GLY A 91 9.30 7.01 22.68
C GLY A 91 8.81 5.81 23.49
N ASP A 92 8.01 6.11 24.51
CA ASP A 92 7.26 5.11 25.25
C ASP A 92 6.03 4.69 24.43
N VAL A 93 5.89 3.38 24.19
CA VAL A 93 4.79 2.82 23.42
C VAL A 93 3.48 2.92 24.20
N GLU A 94 3.53 2.86 25.54
CA GLU A 94 2.33 2.94 26.37
C GLU A 94 1.64 4.31 26.22
N VAL A 95 2.42 5.38 26.12
CA VAL A 95 1.89 6.73 25.87
C VAL A 95 1.15 6.80 24.53
N VAL A 96 1.70 6.16 23.49
CA VAL A 96 1.06 6.10 22.17
C VAL A 96 -0.28 5.35 22.26
N VAL A 97 -0.31 4.22 22.97
CA VAL A 97 -1.53 3.43 23.14
C VAL A 97 -2.58 4.21 23.94
N GLU A 98 -2.20 4.84 25.05
CA GLU A 98 -3.10 5.68 25.86
C GLU A 98 -3.73 6.81 25.04
N ASP A 99 -2.95 7.48 24.20
CA ASP A 99 -3.45 8.55 23.36
C ASP A 99 -4.41 8.02 22.29
N ILE A 100 -4.18 6.83 21.74
CA ILE A 100 -5.11 6.16 20.82
C ILE A 100 -6.43 5.84 21.53
N GLU A 101 -6.38 5.32 22.76
CA GLU A 101 -7.57 5.00 23.55
C GLU A 101 -8.39 6.22 23.94
N ARG A 102 -7.76 7.40 24.02
CA ARG A 102 -8.45 8.67 24.29
C ARG A 102 -9.19 9.23 23.07
N ILE A 103 -8.92 8.75 21.87
CA ILE A 103 -9.56 9.26 20.65
C ILE A 103 -10.97 8.69 20.52
N ASP A 104 -11.95 9.59 20.46
CA ASP A 104 -13.33 9.24 20.14
C ASP A 104 -13.60 9.36 18.64
N PHE A 105 -13.53 8.22 17.93
CA PHE A 105 -13.78 8.13 16.50
C PHE A 105 -15.26 8.30 16.09
N ASP A 106 -16.18 8.20 17.05
CA ASP A 106 -17.63 8.28 16.79
C ASP A 106 -18.16 9.71 16.88
N SER A 107 -17.33 10.66 17.32
CA SER A 107 -17.71 12.06 17.55
C SER A 107 -17.97 12.90 16.27
N PHE A 108 -17.62 12.41 15.08
CA PHE A 108 -17.69 13.19 13.84
C PHE A 108 -19.06 13.11 13.13
N ASP A 109 -19.61 14.27 12.76
CA ASP A 109 -20.90 14.39 12.05
C ASP A 109 -20.74 14.38 10.52
N LYS A 110 -21.82 14.08 9.78
CA LYS A 110 -21.86 13.93 8.32
C LYS A 110 -21.18 15.06 7.53
N TYR A 111 -21.09 16.26 8.08
CA TYR A 111 -20.48 17.43 7.43
C TYR A 111 -18.96 17.54 7.68
N ASP A 112 -18.42 16.80 8.65
CA ASP A 112 -16.99 16.82 8.93
C ASP A 112 -16.19 16.17 7.80
N PRO A 113 -15.03 16.72 7.42
CA PRO A 113 -14.15 16.08 6.44
C PRO A 113 -13.44 14.84 7.02
N LYS A 114 -13.28 14.78 8.35
CA LYS A 114 -12.65 13.65 9.03
C LYS A 114 -13.50 12.38 8.95
N MET A 115 -12.86 11.22 8.85
CA MET A 115 -13.50 9.90 8.82
C MET A 115 -14.54 9.71 7.70
N LYS A 116 -14.50 10.53 6.64
CA LYS A 116 -15.51 10.48 5.57
C LYS A 116 -15.60 9.08 4.94
N ASP A 117 -14.47 8.43 4.73
CA ASP A 117 -14.42 7.11 4.07
C ASP A 117 -14.94 5.97 4.97
N TRP A 118 -15.01 6.20 6.28
CA TRP A 118 -15.46 5.21 7.28
C TRP A 118 -16.89 5.42 7.76
N ARG A 119 -17.57 6.48 7.29
CA ARG A 119 -18.94 6.80 7.66
C ARG A 119 -19.90 6.39 6.55
N LEU A 120 -19.90 5.10 6.26
CA LEU A 120 -20.78 4.51 5.26
C LEU A 120 -22.23 4.47 5.79
N PRO A 121 -23.23 4.86 4.98
CA PRO A 121 -24.57 5.19 5.46
C PRO A 121 -25.41 3.97 5.88
N ASN A 122 -25.09 2.77 5.40
CA ASN A 122 -25.87 1.57 5.65
C ASN A 122 -25.04 0.29 5.50
N GLU A 123 -25.60 -0.83 5.92
CA GLU A 123 -24.99 -2.15 5.82
C GLU A 123 -24.65 -2.53 4.37
N TRP A 124 -25.46 -2.11 3.39
CA TRP A 124 -25.20 -2.38 1.99
C TRP A 124 -23.90 -1.73 1.49
N ALA A 125 -23.65 -0.48 1.91
CA ALA A 125 -22.42 0.23 1.59
C ALA A 125 -21.21 -0.47 2.23
N TRP A 126 -21.32 -0.91 3.48
CA TRP A 126 -20.29 -1.72 4.15
C TRP A 126 -20.04 -3.05 3.44
N ASN A 127 -21.09 -3.74 3.01
CA ASN A 127 -20.97 -4.99 2.26
C ASN A 127 -20.29 -4.74 0.90
N THR A 128 -20.66 -3.67 0.19
CA THR A 128 -20.03 -3.29 -1.08
C THR A 128 -18.53 -3.01 -0.90
N ALA A 129 -18.17 -2.20 0.11
CA ALA A 129 -16.77 -1.94 0.44
C ALA A 129 -16.01 -3.22 0.78
N ARG A 130 -16.61 -4.13 1.56
CA ARG A 130 -16.02 -5.44 1.87
C ARG A 130 -15.80 -6.28 0.61
N ILE A 131 -16.77 -6.35 -0.29
CA ILE A 131 -16.67 -7.10 -1.55
C ILE A 131 -15.50 -6.56 -2.39
N ARG A 132 -15.39 -5.23 -2.48
CA ARG A 132 -14.35 -4.54 -3.23
C ARG A 132 -12.94 -5.00 -2.86
N TYR A 133 -12.64 -5.08 -1.56
CA TYR A 133 -11.30 -5.45 -1.07
C TYR A 133 -11.06 -6.96 -0.93
N THR A 134 -12.11 -7.78 -1.03
CA THR A 134 -11.99 -9.24 -0.84
C THR A 134 -12.21 -10.00 -2.14
N SER A 135 -13.40 -9.90 -2.73
CA SER A 135 -13.83 -10.69 -3.90
C SER A 135 -13.42 -10.02 -5.21
N GLU A 136 -13.43 -8.69 -5.25
CA GLU A 136 -13.12 -7.89 -6.46
C GLU A 136 -11.69 -7.34 -6.43
N LYS A 137 -10.78 -7.96 -5.65
CA LYS A 137 -9.39 -7.52 -5.58
C LYS A 137 -8.73 -7.52 -6.96
N ALA A 138 -9.04 -8.49 -7.82
CA ALA A 138 -8.52 -8.52 -9.19
C ALA A 138 -8.96 -7.29 -10.00
N ASP A 139 -10.21 -6.87 -9.85
CA ASP A 139 -10.74 -5.67 -10.50
C ASP A 139 -10.08 -4.41 -9.94
N LEU A 140 -9.86 -4.34 -8.63
CA LEU A 140 -9.10 -3.25 -8.00
C LEU A 140 -7.66 -3.17 -8.54
N MET A 141 -7.01 -4.32 -8.74
CA MET A 141 -5.66 -4.37 -9.31
C MET A 141 -5.62 -3.90 -10.77
N ASN A 142 -6.70 -4.01 -11.53
CA ASN A 142 -6.77 -3.54 -12.91
C ASN A 142 -6.62 -2.01 -13.02
N PHE A 143 -6.98 -1.24 -11.98
CA PHE A 143 -6.80 0.23 -11.99
C PHE A 143 -5.32 0.66 -11.98
N PHE A 144 -4.41 -0.23 -11.59
CA PHE A 144 -2.96 0.02 -11.67
C PHE A 144 -2.41 -0.21 -13.10
N LEU A 145 -3.15 -0.91 -13.95
CA LEU A 145 -2.74 -1.30 -15.30
C LEU A 145 -3.13 -0.23 -16.33
N ILE A 146 -2.54 0.97 -16.22
CA ILE A 146 -2.73 2.03 -17.22
C ILE A 146 -1.78 1.77 -18.41
N PRO A 147 -2.29 1.77 -19.67
CA PRO A 147 -1.48 1.48 -20.86
C PRO A 147 -0.58 2.67 -21.25
N ARG A 148 0.41 2.99 -20.41
CA ARG A 148 1.45 3.99 -20.67
C ARG A 148 2.68 3.33 -21.30
N PHE A 149 2.75 3.35 -22.62
CA PHE A 149 3.85 2.75 -23.40
C PHE A 149 4.97 3.73 -23.75
N ASP A 150 4.82 4.99 -23.37
CA ASP A 150 5.73 6.09 -23.67
C ASP A 150 6.94 6.15 -22.72
N VAL A 151 6.96 5.32 -21.67
CA VAL A 151 8.02 5.28 -20.65
C VAL A 151 8.76 3.94 -20.69
N PRO A 152 9.87 3.83 -21.44
CA PRO A 152 10.54 2.53 -21.66
C PRO A 152 11.14 1.91 -20.40
N GLU A 153 11.42 2.69 -19.36
CA GLU A 153 11.93 2.19 -18.08
C GLU A 153 10.87 1.47 -17.23
N LEU A 154 9.58 1.60 -17.57
CA LEU A 154 8.47 0.90 -16.92
C LEU A 154 7.86 -0.21 -17.79
N VAL A 155 8.20 -0.25 -19.08
CA VAL A 155 7.62 -1.18 -20.06
C VAL A 155 8.57 -2.36 -20.27
N LEU A 156 8.02 -3.57 -20.23
CA LEU A 156 8.74 -4.80 -20.54
C LEU A 156 8.70 -5.06 -22.05
N ASP A 157 9.82 -5.50 -22.63
CA ASP A 157 9.85 -5.94 -24.02
C ASP A 157 8.97 -7.19 -24.23
N GLY A 158 8.48 -7.38 -25.46
CA GLY A 158 7.63 -8.52 -25.81
C GLY A 158 8.29 -9.89 -25.61
N TYR A 159 9.59 -10.01 -25.89
CA TYR A 159 10.32 -11.26 -25.69
C TYR A 159 10.57 -11.54 -24.21
N ASP A 160 10.90 -10.50 -23.44
CA ASP A 160 11.07 -10.62 -21.99
C ASP A 160 9.75 -10.96 -21.30
N ALA A 161 8.64 -10.36 -21.73
CA ALA A 161 7.29 -10.67 -21.24
C ALA A 161 6.90 -12.12 -21.53
N TYR A 162 7.20 -12.62 -22.73
CA TYR A 162 6.99 -14.03 -23.07
C TYR A 162 7.83 -14.95 -22.19
N THR A 163 9.11 -14.61 -21.99
CA THR A 163 10.03 -15.38 -21.15
C THR A 163 9.54 -15.40 -19.70
N LEU A 164 9.17 -14.26 -19.14
CA LEU A 164 8.60 -14.13 -17.80
C LEU A 164 7.32 -14.96 -17.65
N ARG A 165 6.40 -14.89 -18.62
CA ARG A 165 5.17 -15.67 -18.58
C ARG A 165 5.46 -17.17 -18.61
N LYS A 166 6.38 -17.60 -19.46
CA LYS A 166 6.77 -19.00 -19.57
C LYS A 166 7.45 -19.50 -18.30
N THR A 167 8.35 -18.73 -17.70
CA THR A 167 9.00 -19.12 -16.44
C THR A 167 7.99 -19.15 -15.29
N TRP A 168 7.10 -18.16 -15.20
CA TRP A 168 6.04 -18.10 -14.21
C TRP A 168 5.11 -19.32 -14.28
N GLN A 169 4.59 -19.64 -15.46
CA GLN A 169 3.67 -20.77 -15.65
C GLN A 169 4.31 -22.15 -15.42
N ASN A 170 5.64 -22.25 -15.50
CA ASN A 170 6.37 -23.49 -15.23
C ASN A 170 6.92 -23.56 -13.80
N ALA A 171 6.73 -22.51 -12.98
CA ALA A 171 7.11 -22.55 -11.58
C ALA A 171 6.18 -23.51 -10.81
N PRO A 172 6.68 -24.18 -9.75
CA PRO A 172 5.87 -25.09 -8.94
C PRO A 172 4.59 -24.42 -8.42
N GLY A 173 3.43 -25.03 -8.66
CA GLY A 173 2.13 -24.52 -8.20
C GLY A 173 1.55 -23.32 -8.96
N MET A 174 2.18 -22.88 -10.05
CA MET A 174 1.73 -21.73 -10.86
C MET A 174 1.15 -22.12 -12.23
N LYS A 175 1.10 -23.42 -12.53
CA LYS A 175 0.67 -23.94 -13.84
C LYS A 175 -0.85 -23.86 -14.01
N TYR A 176 -1.58 -24.16 -12.96
CA TYR A 176 -3.04 -24.04 -12.87
C TYR A 176 -3.42 -23.11 -11.73
N ASP A 177 -4.71 -22.75 -11.67
CA ASP A 177 -5.26 -21.98 -10.57
C ASP A 177 -4.97 -22.65 -9.23
N LYS A 178 -5.04 -21.84 -8.16
CA LYS A 178 -4.79 -22.32 -6.81
C LYS A 178 -5.70 -23.52 -6.51
N ASP A 179 -5.15 -24.53 -5.85
CA ASP A 179 -5.84 -25.77 -5.53
C ASP A 179 -6.19 -26.64 -6.76
N PHE A 180 -5.64 -26.38 -7.95
CA PHE A 180 -5.79 -27.24 -9.13
C PHE A 180 -4.48 -27.89 -9.62
N ASN A 181 -3.42 -27.87 -8.82
CA ASN A 181 -2.08 -28.36 -9.18
C ASN A 181 -1.84 -29.78 -8.61
N ALA A 182 -2.07 -30.80 -9.44
CA ALA A 182 -1.89 -32.21 -9.07
C ALA A 182 -0.45 -32.52 -8.61
N ASP A 183 0.53 -31.87 -9.22
CA ASP A 183 1.96 -31.94 -8.90
C ASP A 183 2.30 -31.39 -7.51
N MET A 184 1.43 -30.56 -6.94
CA MET A 184 1.54 -30.04 -5.57
C MET A 184 0.72 -30.85 -4.55
N GLY A 185 0.07 -31.95 -4.98
CA GLY A 185 -0.73 -32.81 -4.11
C GLY A 185 -2.22 -32.45 -4.04
N ASP A 186 -2.72 -31.59 -4.93
CA ASP A 186 -4.14 -31.25 -4.98
C ASP A 186 -5.01 -32.43 -5.43
N THR A 187 -6.03 -32.74 -4.64
CA THR A 187 -6.96 -33.87 -4.88
C THR A 187 -8.34 -33.40 -5.32
N ASN A 188 -9.20 -34.35 -5.77
CA ASN A 188 -10.59 -34.11 -6.19
C ASN A 188 -10.76 -33.08 -7.31
N LEU A 189 -9.76 -32.92 -8.18
CA LEU A 189 -9.70 -31.90 -9.22
C LEU A 189 -10.93 -31.86 -10.13
N LEU A 190 -11.45 -33.02 -10.53
CA LEU A 190 -12.60 -33.14 -11.43
C LEU A 190 -13.93 -32.69 -10.80
N PHE A 191 -14.02 -32.68 -9.46
CA PHE A 191 -15.23 -32.33 -8.72
C PHE A 191 -15.12 -30.95 -8.03
N LYS A 192 -13.98 -30.27 -8.18
CA LYS A 192 -13.82 -28.88 -7.72
C LYS A 192 -14.64 -27.97 -8.65
N THR A 193 -15.72 -27.41 -8.11
CA THR A 193 -16.68 -26.59 -8.87
C THR A 193 -16.42 -25.09 -8.75
N LYS A 194 -15.64 -24.63 -7.77
CA LYS A 194 -15.28 -23.22 -7.56
C LYS A 194 -13.92 -23.07 -6.89
N ASP A 195 -13.25 -21.98 -7.22
CA ASP A 195 -12.11 -21.46 -6.46
C ASP A 195 -12.60 -21.00 -5.07
N ALA A 196 -11.96 -21.47 -4.00
CA ALA A 196 -12.45 -21.33 -2.62
C ALA A 196 -12.62 -19.86 -2.16
N HIS A 197 -12.01 -18.92 -2.88
CA HIS A 197 -12.02 -17.49 -2.58
C HIS A 197 -13.35 -16.78 -2.85
N TYR A 198 -14.23 -17.34 -3.69
CA TYR A 198 -15.44 -16.65 -4.15
C TYR A 198 -16.66 -16.81 -3.21
N ARG A 199 -16.48 -16.91 -1.89
CA ARG A 199 -17.57 -17.11 -0.89
C ARG A 199 -18.15 -18.52 -0.81
N SER A 200 -17.31 -19.56 -0.73
CA SER A 200 -17.77 -20.88 -0.27
C SER A 200 -17.05 -21.33 0.98
N THR A 201 -17.18 -20.56 2.06
CA THR A 201 -17.26 -21.15 3.40
C THR A 201 -18.74 -21.32 3.74
N VAL A 202 -19.36 -22.31 3.11
CA VAL A 202 -20.58 -22.90 3.65
C VAL A 202 -20.18 -24.30 4.12
N THR A 203 -20.27 -24.46 5.44
CA THR A 203 -20.33 -25.70 6.23
C THR A 203 -20.81 -26.93 5.47
#